data_AF-A0A946BBQ8-F1
#
_entry.id   AF-A0A946BBQ8-F1
#
_cell.length_a   1.000
_cell.length_b   1.000
_cell.length_c   1.000
_cell.angle_alpha   90.00
_cell.angle_beta   90.00
_cell.angle_gamma   90.00
#
_symmetry.space_group_name_H-M   'P 1'
#
loop_
_entity.id
_entity.type
_entity.pdbx_description
1 polymer ?
#
loop_
_entity_poly.entity_id
_entity_poly.type
_entity_poly.pdbx_seq_one_letter_code
_entity_poly.pdbx_strand_id
1 'polypeptide(L)'
;MHTATQMFGYNDVWKEQLAVSIAEKNSDLILGSVKFLPLEYWRKNFFFKGAPDKNLKKWTGGRFVVKKPPDGTHPVFALKPLGASAGFKVCPCSSTYQGKHSRWIEKGTRLLHTDIPMDKKSFLVERLPFNIPPLEAGTLRFLGEVPENDIRFDREKDLTE
;
A
#
# COMPACT_ATOMS: atom_id res chain seq x y z
N MET A 1 -46.68 37.38 8.67
CA MET A 1 -46.57 35.92 8.83
C MET A 1 -45.10 35.55 8.78
N HIS A 2 -44.62 34.86 9.82
CA HIS A 2 -43.22 34.79 10.23
C HIS A 2 -42.33 33.94 9.32
N THR A 3 -41.13 34.46 9.05
CA THR A 3 -39.98 33.74 8.49
C THR A 3 -39.33 32.89 9.59
N ALA A 4 -39.27 31.57 9.40
CA ALA A 4 -38.56 30.66 10.29
C ALA A 4 -37.09 30.56 9.85
N THR A 5 -36.19 31.11 10.66
CA THR A 5 -34.75 30.88 10.54
C THR A 5 -34.43 29.48 11.07
N GLN A 6 -34.00 28.60 10.16
CA GLN A 6 -33.52 27.26 10.50
C GLN A 6 -32.13 27.40 11.17
N MET A 7 -32.06 27.16 12.49
CA MET A 7 -30.78 26.98 13.18
C MET A 7 -30.25 25.58 12.84
N PHE A 8 -29.25 25.52 11.96
CA PHE A 8 -28.44 24.30 11.79
C PHE A 8 -27.64 24.07 13.08
N GLY A 9 -27.96 22.97 13.75
CA GLY A 9 -27.49 22.65 15.09
C GLY A 9 -26.01 22.28 15.11
N TYR A 10 -25.30 22.90 16.04
CA TYR A 10 -23.91 22.65 16.46
C TYR A 10 -23.60 21.18 16.86
N ASN A 11 -24.57 20.26 16.80
CA ASN A 11 -24.46 18.88 17.29
C ASN A 11 -24.10 17.84 16.22
N ASP A 12 -24.19 18.16 14.92
CA ASP A 12 -23.93 17.17 13.86
C ASP A 12 -22.43 17.05 13.53
N VAL A 13 -21.69 18.16 13.56
CA VAL A 13 -20.24 18.19 13.26
C VAL A 13 -19.42 17.34 14.25
N TRP A 14 -19.77 17.38 15.54
CA TRP A 14 -19.08 16.61 16.56
C TRP A 14 -19.39 15.11 16.49
N LYS A 15 -20.60 14.72 16.07
CA LYS A 15 -20.97 13.31 15.92
C LYS A 15 -20.22 12.66 14.75
N GLU A 16 -20.05 13.38 13.65
CA GLU A 16 -19.26 12.91 12.51
C GLU A 16 -17.78 12.77 12.87
N GLN A 17 -17.18 13.77 13.54
CA GLN A 17 -15.79 13.68 13.98
C GLN A 17 -15.55 12.56 15.01
N LEU A 18 -16.48 12.35 15.95
CA LEU A 18 -16.36 11.25 16.92
C LEU A 18 -16.50 9.88 16.24
N ALA A 19 -17.42 9.75 15.28
CA ALA A 19 -17.62 8.50 14.53
C ALA A 19 -16.43 8.15 13.64
N VAL A 20 -15.83 9.15 12.97
CA VAL A 20 -14.58 8.99 12.22
C VAL A 20 -13.44 8.55 13.16
N SER A 21 -13.29 9.20 14.32
CA SER A 21 -12.25 8.85 15.31
C SER A 21 -12.40 7.43 15.86
N ILE A 22 -13.64 6.96 16.11
CA ILE A 22 -13.89 5.59 16.58
C ILE A 22 -13.66 4.57 15.46
N ALA A 23 -14.10 4.86 14.23
CA ALA A 23 -13.88 3.99 13.08
C ALA A 23 -12.40 3.87 12.72
N GLU A 24 -11.64 4.98 12.77
CA GLU A 24 -10.19 5.00 12.56
C GLU A 24 -9.45 4.23 13.66
N LYS A 25 -9.77 4.49 14.94
CA LYS A 25 -9.18 3.75 16.08
C LYS A 25 -9.47 2.25 16.03
N ASN A 26 -10.66 1.86 15.59
CA ASN A 26 -10.99 0.45 15.40
C ASN A 26 -10.24 -0.15 14.20
N SER A 27 -10.02 0.64 13.14
CA SER A 27 -9.30 0.16 11.96
C SER A 27 -7.83 -0.16 12.28
N ASP A 28 -7.16 0.63 13.11
CA ASP A 28 -5.77 0.39 13.51
C ASP A 28 -5.64 -0.91 14.34
N LEU A 29 -6.58 -1.14 15.27
CA LEU A 29 -6.61 -2.36 16.08
C LEU A 29 -6.82 -3.63 15.23
N ILE A 30 -7.71 -3.54 14.23
CA ILE A 30 -8.00 -4.64 13.32
C ILE A 30 -6.80 -4.88 12.39
N LEU A 31 -6.30 -3.83 11.73
CA LEU A 31 -5.22 -3.92 10.77
C LEU A 31 -3.90 -4.37 11.42
N GLY A 32 -3.62 -3.95 12.66
CA GLY A 32 -2.43 -4.37 13.41
C GLY A 32 -2.40 -5.86 13.78
N SER A 33 -3.57 -6.49 13.87
CA SER A 33 -3.70 -7.90 14.28
C SER A 33 -3.84 -8.88 13.11
N VAL A 34 -4.12 -8.37 11.90
CA VAL A 34 -4.45 -9.19 10.74
C VAL A 34 -3.19 -9.57 9.94
N LYS A 35 -3.02 -10.89 9.74
CA LYS A 35 -1.94 -11.42 8.90
C LYS A 35 -2.30 -11.42 7.40
N PHE A 36 -3.55 -11.70 7.06
CA PHE A 36 -4.05 -11.79 5.69
C PHE A 36 -5.26 -10.87 5.57
N LEU A 37 -5.14 -9.84 4.73
CA LEU A 37 -6.14 -8.80 4.63
C LEU A 37 -7.02 -9.03 3.39
N PRO A 38 -8.35 -9.17 3.54
CA PRO A 38 -9.26 -9.26 2.41
C PRO A 38 -9.16 -8.03 1.49
N LEU A 39 -9.37 -8.24 0.19
CA LEU A 39 -9.10 -7.25 -0.86
C LEU A 39 -9.94 -5.98 -0.73
N GLU A 40 -11.13 -6.10 -0.17
CA GLU A 40 -12.05 -4.99 0.11
C GLU A 40 -11.50 -3.98 1.14
N TYR A 41 -10.54 -4.38 1.96
CA TYR A 41 -9.89 -3.49 2.94
C TYR A 41 -8.58 -2.90 2.44
N TRP A 42 -8.12 -3.27 1.24
CA TRP A 42 -6.86 -2.77 0.71
C TRP A 42 -6.92 -1.27 0.42
N ARG A 43 -5.83 -0.57 0.75
CA ARG A 43 -5.64 0.84 0.45
C ARG A 43 -4.33 1.05 -0.32
N LYS A 44 -4.20 2.23 -0.91
CA LYS A 44 -2.93 2.68 -1.51
C LYS A 44 -1.84 2.63 -0.44
N ASN A 45 -0.61 2.37 -0.85
CA ASN A 45 0.57 2.27 0.01
C ASN A 45 0.62 1.05 0.95
N PHE A 46 -0.33 0.12 0.87
CA PHE A 46 -0.21 -1.14 1.59
C PHE A 46 0.94 -1.98 1.05
N PHE A 47 1.70 -2.57 1.96
CA PHE A 47 2.85 -3.39 1.68
C PHE A 47 2.59 -4.83 2.09
N PHE A 48 2.84 -5.76 1.17
CA PHE A 48 2.57 -7.18 1.37
C PHE A 48 3.80 -8.01 1.04
N LYS A 49 3.93 -9.18 1.66
CA LYS A 49 4.94 -10.18 1.31
C LYS A 49 4.34 -11.52 0.91
N GLY A 50 5.14 -12.34 0.22
CA GLY A 50 4.78 -13.71 -0.11
C GLY A 50 4.27 -13.91 -1.54
N ALA A 51 4.45 -12.94 -2.45
CA ALA A 51 4.08 -13.13 -3.85
C ALA A 51 5.07 -14.10 -4.51
N PRO A 52 4.62 -15.29 -5.00
CA PRO A 52 5.55 -16.28 -5.56
C PRO A 52 6.20 -15.79 -6.85
N ASP A 53 7.48 -16.07 -7.04
CA ASP A 53 8.25 -15.66 -8.23
C ASP A 53 7.65 -16.16 -9.54
N LYS A 54 7.14 -17.40 -9.53
CA LYS A 54 6.43 -18.00 -10.67
C LYS A 54 5.22 -17.17 -11.09
N ASN A 55 4.51 -16.61 -10.11
CA ASN A 55 3.31 -15.82 -10.30
C ASN A 55 3.67 -14.40 -10.74
N LEU A 56 4.68 -13.79 -10.13
CA LEU A 56 5.18 -12.48 -10.57
C LEU A 56 5.72 -12.51 -12.00
N LYS A 57 6.45 -13.57 -12.38
CA LYS A 57 6.88 -13.78 -13.76
C LYS A 57 5.67 -13.83 -14.70
N LYS A 58 4.61 -14.56 -14.34
CA LYS A 58 3.37 -14.63 -15.13
C LYS A 58 2.68 -13.27 -15.23
N TRP A 59 2.40 -12.61 -14.11
CA TRP A 59 1.61 -11.37 -14.06
C TRP A 59 2.32 -10.17 -14.68
N THR A 60 3.66 -10.16 -14.69
CA THR A 60 4.45 -9.09 -15.31
C THR A 60 4.82 -9.38 -16.77
N GLY A 61 4.36 -10.50 -17.34
CA GLY A 61 4.70 -10.91 -18.71
C GLY A 61 6.19 -11.24 -18.88
N GLY A 62 6.81 -11.80 -17.83
CA GLY A 62 8.23 -12.19 -17.82
C GLY A 62 9.22 -11.05 -17.60
N ARG A 63 8.75 -9.80 -17.46
CA ARG A 63 9.60 -8.61 -17.35
C ARG A 63 10.20 -8.39 -15.98
N PHE A 64 9.59 -8.94 -14.92
CA PHE A 64 10.18 -8.92 -13.59
C PHE A 64 11.27 -9.98 -13.49
N VAL A 65 12.53 -9.54 -13.56
CA VAL A 65 13.68 -10.43 -13.45
C VAL A 65 13.89 -10.81 -12.00
N VAL A 66 13.45 -12.02 -11.67
CA VAL A 66 13.62 -12.61 -10.35
C VAL A 66 15.06 -13.08 -10.19
N LYS A 67 15.84 -12.41 -9.33
CA LYS A 67 17.02 -13.05 -8.72
C LYS A 67 16.47 -13.94 -7.61
N LYS A 68 16.62 -15.26 -7.73
CA LYS A 68 16.04 -16.26 -6.81
C LYS A 68 16.32 -15.89 -5.35
N PRO A 69 15.34 -15.33 -4.60
CA PRO A 69 15.49 -15.15 -3.18
C PRO A 69 15.39 -16.54 -2.51
N PRO A 70 15.90 -16.71 -1.28
CA PRO A 70 15.92 -18.01 -0.61
C PRO A 70 14.53 -18.66 -0.47
N ASP A 71 13.49 -17.84 -0.36
CA ASP A 71 12.10 -18.23 -0.17
C ASP A 71 11.28 -18.29 -1.48
N GLY A 72 11.87 -17.86 -2.60
CA GLY A 72 11.16 -17.81 -3.90
C GLY A 72 9.96 -16.85 -3.93
N THR A 73 9.93 -15.85 -3.04
CA THR A 73 8.88 -14.83 -3.02
C THR A 73 9.42 -13.41 -3.00
N HIS A 74 8.61 -12.47 -3.48
CA HIS A 74 8.90 -11.04 -3.38
C HIS A 74 7.75 -10.29 -2.71
N PRO A 75 8.02 -9.09 -2.18
CA PRO A 75 6.98 -8.19 -1.73
C PRO A 75 6.24 -7.55 -2.92
N VAL A 76 5.02 -7.10 -2.65
CA VAL A 76 4.22 -6.28 -3.57
C VAL A 76 3.71 -5.05 -2.84
N PHE A 77 3.55 -3.97 -3.60
CA PHE A 77 3.09 -2.68 -3.10
C PHE A 77 1.80 -2.28 -3.80
N ALA A 78 0.82 -1.84 -3.01
CA ALA A 78 -0.51 -1.46 -3.47
C ALA A 78 -0.51 -0.04 -4.03
N LEU A 79 -0.79 0.09 -5.34
CA LEU A 79 -0.75 1.38 -6.03
C LEU A 79 -2.09 2.10 -5.96
N LYS A 80 -3.16 1.43 -6.38
CA LYS A 80 -4.52 2.00 -6.40
C LYS A 80 -5.60 0.93 -6.54
N PRO A 81 -6.82 1.19 -6.03
CA PRO A 81 -7.96 0.33 -6.30
C PRO A 81 -8.29 0.31 -7.80
N LEU A 82 -8.81 -0.83 -8.25
CA LEU A 82 -9.52 -0.94 -9.53
C LEU A 82 -10.98 -0.54 -9.27
N GLY A 83 -11.61 0.17 -10.22
CA GLY A 83 -12.98 0.65 -10.07
C GLY A 83 -13.97 -0.47 -9.71
N ALA A 84 -15.08 -0.11 -9.05
CA ALA A 84 -16.14 -1.03 -8.63
C ALA A 84 -15.65 -2.23 -7.80
N SER A 85 -14.61 -2.05 -6.98
CA SER A 85 -14.03 -3.11 -6.13
C SER A 85 -13.52 -4.33 -6.90
N ALA A 86 -13.22 -4.17 -8.20
CA ALA A 86 -12.73 -5.25 -9.06
C ALA A 86 -11.33 -5.77 -8.67
N GLY A 87 -10.66 -5.09 -7.73
CA GLY A 87 -9.41 -5.53 -7.12
C GLY A 87 -8.44 -4.37 -6.93
N PHE A 88 -7.15 -4.66 -6.99
CA PHE A 88 -6.09 -3.67 -6.80
C PHE A 88 -5.03 -3.74 -7.89
N LYS A 89 -4.56 -2.57 -8.31
CA LYS A 89 -3.34 -2.45 -9.10
C LYS A 89 -2.15 -2.41 -8.14
N VAL A 90 -1.17 -3.26 -8.39
CA VAL A 90 0.04 -3.40 -7.56
C VAL A 90 1.29 -3.35 -8.44
N CYS A 91 2.46 -3.21 -7.81
CA CYS A 91 3.75 -3.47 -8.44
C CYS A 91 4.58 -4.42 -7.58
N PRO A 92 5.48 -5.22 -8.18
CA PRO A 92 6.45 -5.97 -7.39
C PRO A 92 7.48 -5.01 -6.78
N CYS A 93 8.10 -5.45 -5.70
CA CYS A 93 9.18 -4.72 -5.04
C CYS A 93 10.50 -5.47 -5.18
N SER A 94 11.62 -4.74 -5.26
CA SER A 94 12.97 -5.31 -5.38
C SER A 94 13.91 -4.72 -4.36
N SER A 95 14.88 -5.50 -3.89
CA SER A 95 16.02 -4.98 -3.11
C SER A 95 17.12 -4.42 -4.00
N THR A 96 17.05 -4.61 -5.32
CA THR A 96 18.04 -4.10 -6.28
C THR A 96 17.54 -2.79 -6.89
N TYR A 97 18.45 -1.83 -7.05
CA TYR A 97 18.19 -0.56 -7.72
C TYR A 97 17.51 -0.75 -9.08
N GLN A 98 16.48 0.06 -9.34
CA GLN A 98 15.62 -0.08 -10.54
C GLN A 98 15.85 1.00 -11.60
N GLY A 99 16.88 1.85 -11.43
CA GLY A 99 17.19 2.94 -12.35
C GLY A 99 16.74 4.31 -11.84
N LYS A 100 17.01 5.35 -12.63
CA LYS A 100 16.61 6.73 -12.35
C LYS A 100 15.09 6.84 -12.18
N HIS A 101 14.64 7.80 -11.37
CA HIS A 101 13.23 8.05 -11.04
C HIS A 101 12.51 6.89 -10.34
N SER A 102 13.24 5.90 -9.84
CA SER A 102 12.62 4.85 -9.02
C SER A 102 12.18 5.41 -7.69
N ARG A 103 10.98 5.02 -7.25
CA ARG A 103 10.55 5.23 -5.86
C ARG A 103 11.06 4.09 -4.97
N TRP A 104 11.38 4.38 -3.73
CA TRP A 104 11.80 3.35 -2.77
C TRP A 104 11.37 3.67 -1.35
N ILE A 105 11.40 2.64 -0.53
CA ILE A 105 11.15 2.68 0.91
C ILE A 105 12.48 2.31 1.59
N GLU A 106 12.89 3.11 2.58
CA GLU A 106 14.14 2.87 3.29
C GLU A 106 14.03 1.68 4.25
N LYS A 107 15.18 1.05 4.51
CA LYS A 107 15.29 0.06 5.58
C LYS A 107 14.95 0.73 6.92
N GLY A 108 14.18 0.06 7.76
CA GLY A 108 13.82 0.55 9.09
C GLY A 108 12.60 1.48 9.13
N THR A 109 12.03 1.87 7.97
CA THR A 109 10.71 2.52 7.92
C THR A 109 9.70 1.67 8.68
N ARG A 110 9.00 2.29 9.65
CA ARG A 110 7.94 1.63 10.42
C ARG A 110 6.65 1.69 9.63
N LEU A 111 6.08 0.52 9.37
CA LEU A 111 4.79 0.41 8.68
C LEU A 111 3.67 0.76 9.67
N LEU A 112 2.74 1.60 9.23
CA LEU A 112 1.54 1.93 9.98
C LEU A 112 0.70 0.67 10.23
N HIS A 113 -0.14 0.74 11.26
CA HIS A 113 -1.02 -0.33 11.75
C HIS A 113 -0.31 -1.46 12.48
N THR A 114 0.82 -1.94 11.97
CA THR A 114 1.51 -3.13 12.50
C THR A 114 2.77 -2.80 13.30
N ASP A 115 3.29 -1.57 13.19
CA ASP A 115 4.61 -1.14 13.69
C ASP A 115 5.78 -2.01 13.19
N ILE A 116 5.59 -2.83 12.14
CA ILE A 116 6.64 -3.69 11.62
C ILE A 116 7.70 -2.82 10.90
N PRO A 117 8.98 -2.89 11.29
CA PRO A 117 10.04 -2.21 10.55
C PRO A 117 10.35 -2.94 9.23
N MET A 118 10.58 -2.17 8.18
CA MET A 118 11.08 -2.67 6.90
C MET A 118 12.46 -3.33 7.09
N ASP A 119 12.58 -4.61 6.73
CA ASP A 119 13.80 -5.41 6.89
C ASP A 119 14.94 -4.96 5.97
N LYS A 120 14.58 -4.44 4.79
CA LYS A 120 15.49 -3.99 3.74
C LYS A 120 14.93 -2.79 2.98
N LYS A 121 15.83 -2.08 2.29
CA LYS A 121 15.44 -1.10 1.28
C LYS A 121 14.63 -1.81 0.19
N SER A 122 13.49 -1.21 -0.18
CA SER A 122 12.56 -1.78 -1.15
C SER A 122 12.27 -0.78 -2.25
N PHE A 123 12.74 -1.07 -3.46
CA PHE A 123 12.44 -0.30 -4.67
C PHE A 123 11.09 -0.73 -5.24
N LEU A 124 10.23 0.24 -5.53
CA LEU A 124 8.90 0.04 -6.10
C LEU A 124 9.03 -0.07 -7.62
N VAL A 125 8.78 -1.26 -8.20
CA VAL A 125 8.97 -1.48 -9.65
C VAL A 125 7.73 -1.08 -10.43
N GLU A 126 7.37 0.21 -10.35
CA GLU A 126 6.11 0.76 -10.85
C GLU A 126 5.94 0.72 -12.37
N ARG A 127 7.04 0.57 -13.11
CA ARG A 127 7.05 0.31 -14.55
C ARG A 127 6.48 -1.06 -14.94
N LEU A 128 6.35 -1.97 -13.97
CA LEU A 128 5.77 -3.31 -14.14
C LEU A 128 4.52 -3.50 -13.28
N PRO A 129 3.48 -2.65 -13.43
CA PRO A 129 2.30 -2.81 -12.62
C PRO A 129 1.44 -3.94 -13.17
N PHE A 130 0.67 -4.59 -12.30
CA PHE A 130 -0.28 -5.63 -12.67
C PHE A 130 -1.51 -5.58 -11.76
N ASN A 131 -2.60 -6.18 -12.19
CA ASN A 131 -3.80 -6.34 -11.39
C ASN A 131 -3.66 -7.65 -10.59
N ILE A 132 -3.75 -7.57 -9.26
CA ILE A 132 -3.64 -8.78 -8.44
C ILE A 132 -4.91 -9.64 -8.61
N PRO A 133 -4.79 -10.95 -8.93
CA PRO A 133 -5.95 -11.83 -8.92
C PRO A 133 -6.55 -11.96 -7.52
N PRO A 134 -7.88 -11.94 -7.33
CA PRO A 134 -8.50 -11.99 -6.00
C PRO A 134 -8.08 -13.20 -5.15
N LEU A 135 -7.98 -14.38 -5.77
CA LEU A 135 -7.53 -15.61 -5.09
C LEU A 135 -6.10 -15.48 -4.55
N GLU A 136 -5.26 -14.71 -5.21
CA GLU A 136 -3.85 -14.58 -4.89
C GLU A 136 -3.64 -13.48 -3.85
N ALA A 137 -4.45 -12.43 -3.89
CA ALA A 137 -4.47 -11.37 -2.87
C ALA A 137 -4.64 -11.93 -1.44
N GLY A 138 -5.54 -12.91 -1.26
CA GLY A 138 -5.78 -13.55 0.04
C GLY A 138 -4.61 -14.38 0.59
N THR A 139 -3.62 -14.71 -0.25
CA THR A 139 -2.42 -15.47 0.18
C THR A 139 -1.28 -14.56 0.62
N LEU A 140 -1.37 -13.26 0.33
CA LEU A 140 -0.33 -12.30 0.65
C LEU A 140 -0.41 -11.89 2.12
N ARG A 141 0.73 -11.92 2.80
CA ARG A 141 0.80 -11.46 4.18
C ARG A 141 0.87 -9.94 4.20
N PHE A 142 -0.11 -9.32 4.83
CA PHE A 142 -0.11 -7.89 5.12
C PHE A 142 1.02 -7.58 6.10
N LEU A 143 1.83 -6.57 5.76
CA LEU A 143 2.89 -6.08 6.64
C LEU A 143 2.59 -4.71 7.22
N GLY A 144 1.63 -3.96 6.66
CA GLY A 144 1.28 -2.63 7.10
C GLY A 144 1.16 -1.66 5.93
N GLU A 145 0.93 -0.39 6.27
CA GLU A 145 0.87 0.70 5.29
C GLU A 145 2.15 1.54 5.38
N VAL A 146 2.70 1.91 4.22
CA VAL A 146 3.89 2.75 4.14
C VAL A 146 3.47 4.22 4.28
N PRO A 147 4.00 4.99 5.26
CA PRO A 147 3.75 6.41 5.34
C PRO A 147 4.14 7.11 4.03
N GLU A 148 3.29 7.99 3.50
CA GLU A 148 3.54 8.64 2.20
C GLU A 148 4.85 9.46 2.22
N ASN A 149 5.17 10.07 3.36
CA ASN A 149 6.41 10.83 3.58
C ASN A 149 7.69 9.97 3.60
N ASP A 150 7.55 8.64 3.73
CA ASP A 150 8.66 7.68 3.74
C ASP A 150 8.90 7.03 2.39
N ILE A 151 8.05 7.30 1.40
CA ILE A 151 8.28 6.90 0.00
C ILE A 151 9.22 7.93 -0.63
N ARG A 152 10.49 7.54 -0.74
CA ARG A 152 11.55 8.34 -1.36
C ARG A 152 11.50 8.23 -2.87
N PHE A 153 12.03 9.25 -3.53
CA PHE A 153 12.18 9.31 -4.99
C PHE A 153 13.49 9.99 -5.32
N ASP A 154 14.14 9.55 -6.38
CA ASP A 154 15.37 10.15 -6.86
C ASP A 154 14.96 11.44 -7.57
N ARG A 155 15.14 12.59 -6.91
CA ARG A 155 15.08 13.86 -7.63
C ARG A 155 16.33 13.91 -8.48
N GLU A 156 16.15 14.04 -9.78
CA GLU A 156 17.23 14.48 -10.66
C GLU A 156 17.80 15.73 -9.99
N LYS A 157 19.06 15.70 -9.55
CA LYS A 157 19.73 16.94 -9.20
C LYS A 157 19.68 17.74 -10.49
N ASP A 158 18.89 18.80 -10.50
CA ASP A 158 18.90 19.80 -11.55
C ASP A 158 20.37 20.17 -11.78
N LEU A 159 20.93 19.65 -12.87
CA LEU A 159 22.16 20.14 -13.47
C LEU A 159 21.83 21.53 -13.99
N THR A 160 21.82 22.50 -13.08
CA THR A 160 22.00 23.91 -13.40
C THR A 160 23.47 24.19 -13.11
N GLU A 161 24.28 23.95 -14.14
CA GLU A 161 25.52 24.70 -14.36
C GLU A 161 25.19 26.18 -14.61
#